data_AF-A0AAW0ZWX7-F1
#
_entry.id   AF-A0AAW0ZWX7-F1
#
_cell.length_a   1.000
_cell.length_b   1.000
_cell.length_c   1.000
_cell.angle_alpha   90.00
_cell.angle_beta   90.00
_cell.angle_gamma   90.00
#
_symmetry.space_group_name_H-M   'P 1'
#
loop_
_entity.id
_entity.type
_entity.pdbx_description
1 polymer ?
#
loop_
_entity_poly.entity_id
_entity_poly.type
_entity_poly.pdbx_seq_one_letter_code
_entity_poly.pdbx_strand_id
1 'polypeptide(L)'
;MGKRNNITQTAIFTRNGKPTGDEVSSKKGSYGESSCCCSKLLRPVVHCPTVRYHTKIRPGKGFSLAEVKSSGINGRFATIIGIAVDARRRNKLVESLQTNSQRP
;
A
#
# COMPACT_ATOMS: atom_id res chain seq x y z
N MET A 1 9.75 5.69 54.35
CA MET A 1 10.28 6.71 53.40
C MET A 1 11.23 6.05 52.41
N GLY A 2 11.22 6.47 51.13
CA GLY A 2 12.28 6.23 50.14
C GLY A 2 12.16 4.94 49.33
N LYS A 3 11.31 4.89 48.29
CA LYS A 3 11.59 5.15 46.86
C LYS A 3 12.50 4.12 46.16
N ARG A 4 11.83 3.43 45.23
CA ARG A 4 12.28 2.52 44.19
C ARG A 4 13.34 3.15 43.28
N ASN A 5 14.44 2.45 43.04
CA ASN A 5 15.40 2.73 41.95
C ASN A 5 15.59 1.44 41.12
N ASN A 6 14.66 1.16 40.20
CA ASN A 6 14.80 0.10 39.19
C ASN A 6 15.01 0.77 37.82
N ILE A 7 16.27 0.84 37.38
CA ILE A 7 16.73 1.27 36.05
C ILE A 7 18.01 0.44 35.85
N THR A 8 18.20 -0.48 34.91
CA THR A 8 17.57 -0.77 33.62
C THR A 8 17.86 -2.24 33.28
N GLN A 9 16.82 -3.05 33.13
CA GLN A 9 16.88 -4.17 32.20
C GLN A 9 15.84 -3.85 31.14
N THR A 10 16.30 -3.49 29.94
CA THR A 10 15.45 -3.40 28.75
C THR A 10 15.04 -4.81 28.34
N ALA A 11 14.11 -5.39 29.10
CA ALA A 11 13.49 -6.67 28.79
C ALA A 11 12.31 -6.43 27.85
N ILE A 12 12.48 -6.89 26.62
CA ILE A 12 11.42 -7.05 25.63
C ILE A 12 10.61 -8.28 26.04
N PHE A 13 9.44 -8.09 26.65
CA PHE A 13 8.36 -9.09 26.69
C PHE A 13 7.06 -8.45 27.22
N THR A 14 5.99 -8.40 26.42
CA THR A 14 4.67 -8.02 26.93
C THR A 14 4.04 -9.19 27.65
N ARG A 15 3.64 -8.97 28.92
CA ARG A 15 3.04 -9.96 29.85
C ARG A 15 1.77 -10.67 29.40
N ASN A 16 1.18 -10.27 28.29
CA ASN A 16 -0.01 -10.90 27.75
C ASN A 16 0.35 -11.20 26.30
N GLY A 17 0.39 -12.49 25.91
CA GLY A 17 0.65 -12.93 24.54
C GLY A 17 -0.36 -12.34 23.56
N LYS A 18 -0.11 -11.11 23.12
CA LYS A 18 -0.86 -10.40 22.10
C LYS A 18 0.09 -10.14 20.93
N PRO A 19 -0.30 -10.53 19.71
CA PRO A 19 0.54 -10.37 18.53
C PRO A 19 0.86 -8.89 18.29
N THR A 20 2.11 -8.63 17.93
CA THR A 20 2.63 -7.31 17.60
C THR A 20 1.91 -6.71 16.41
N GLY A 21 1.29 -5.55 16.60
CA GLY A 21 1.19 -4.44 15.62
C GLY A 21 0.29 -4.59 14.39
N ASP A 22 0.15 -5.78 13.80
CA ASP A 22 -0.43 -5.91 12.46
C ASP A 22 -1.79 -6.64 12.43
N GLU A 23 -2.18 -7.32 13.51
CA GLU A 23 -3.37 -8.18 13.53
C GLU A 23 -4.64 -7.51 14.11
N VAL A 24 -4.53 -6.28 14.62
CA VAL A 24 -5.66 -5.54 15.23
C VAL A 24 -6.06 -4.35 14.34
N SER A 25 -6.56 -4.63 13.13
CA SER A 25 -7.27 -3.63 12.33
C SER A 25 -8.57 -4.13 11.68
N SER A 26 -8.86 -5.43 11.71
CA SER A 26 -10.02 -5.97 10.98
C SER A 26 -11.35 -6.01 11.75
N LYS A 27 -11.45 -5.52 12.99
CA LYS A 27 -12.64 -5.76 13.85
C LYS A 27 -13.20 -4.56 14.62
N LYS A 28 -12.77 -3.32 14.38
CA LYS A 28 -13.38 -2.13 15.01
C LYS A 28 -13.50 -0.97 14.02
N GLY A 29 -14.69 -0.77 13.48
CA GLY A 29 -15.03 0.33 12.59
C GLY A 29 -16.49 0.27 12.18
N SER A 30 -17.41 0.40 13.14
CA SER A 30 -18.85 0.35 12.90
C SER A 30 -19.58 1.46 13.67
N TYR A 31 -19.13 2.71 13.58
CA TYR A 31 -19.93 3.90 13.87
C TYR A 31 -19.40 5.06 13.01
N GLY A 32 -20.04 5.25 11.86
CA GLY A 32 -19.62 6.17 10.81
C GLY A 32 -18.54 5.57 9.94
N GLU A 33 -18.92 4.78 8.93
CA GLU A 33 -18.06 4.51 7.77
C GLU A 33 -17.84 5.83 7.02
N SER A 34 -17.07 6.73 7.61
CA SER A 34 -16.38 7.77 6.88
C SER A 34 -15.45 7.02 5.94
N SER A 35 -15.95 6.85 4.72
CA SER A 35 -15.21 6.39 3.56
C SER A 35 -14.01 7.33 3.41
N CYS A 36 -12.92 7.02 4.11
CA CYS A 36 -11.62 7.51 3.69
C CYS A 36 -11.42 6.89 2.30
N CYS A 37 -11.76 7.67 1.29
CA CYS A 37 -11.83 7.31 -0.12
C CYS A 37 -10.47 6.88 -0.71
N CYS A 38 -9.46 6.67 0.13
CA CYS A 38 -8.10 6.31 -0.24
C CYS A 38 -7.79 4.81 -0.05
N SER A 39 -8.63 4.05 0.66
CA SER A 39 -8.39 2.62 0.96
C SER A 39 -8.94 1.64 -0.08
N LYS A 40 -9.83 2.07 -0.99
CA LYS A 40 -10.55 1.18 -1.93
C LYS A 40 -10.23 1.40 -3.42
N LEU A 41 -9.12 2.04 -3.79
CA LEU A 41 -8.73 2.16 -5.20
C LEU A 41 -7.73 1.07 -5.60
N LEU A 42 -7.91 0.49 -6.79
CA LEU A 42 -6.96 -0.44 -7.36
C LEU A 42 -5.64 0.29 -7.69
N ARG A 43 -4.52 -0.27 -7.24
CA ARG A 43 -3.17 0.29 -7.41
C ARG A 43 -2.27 -0.68 -8.19
N PRO A 44 -1.36 -0.17 -9.03
CA PRO A 44 -0.40 -1.02 -9.73
C PRO A 44 0.69 -1.51 -8.80
N VAL A 45 1.42 -2.53 -9.26
CA VAL A 45 2.57 -3.07 -8.55
C VAL A 45 3.84 -2.51 -9.16
N VAL A 46 4.70 -1.93 -8.31
CA VAL A 46 5.88 -1.19 -8.75
C VAL A 46 7.08 -1.58 -7.89
N HIS A 47 8.25 -1.71 -8.52
CA HIS A 47 9.50 -1.94 -7.84
C HIS A 47 10.03 -0.66 -7.17
N CYS A 48 10.78 -0.81 -6.08
CA CYS A 48 11.50 0.32 -5.49
C CYS A 48 12.67 0.78 -6.39
N PRO A 49 13.04 2.07 -6.36
CA PRO A 49 13.93 2.66 -7.37
C PRO A 49 15.42 2.31 -7.20
N THR A 50 15.90 2.06 -5.98
CA THR A 50 17.34 1.89 -5.72
C THR A 50 17.78 0.44 -5.80
N VAL A 51 19.06 0.20 -6.11
CA VAL A 51 19.61 -1.16 -6.27
C VAL A 51 19.39 -2.03 -5.03
N ARG A 52 19.57 -1.46 -3.83
CA ARG A 52 19.35 -2.19 -2.57
C ARG A 52 17.91 -2.67 -2.38
N TYR A 53 16.92 -2.00 -2.97
CA TYR A 53 15.50 -2.26 -2.72
C TYR A 53 14.73 -2.70 -3.96
N HIS A 54 15.34 -2.80 -5.15
CA HIS A 54 14.63 -3.12 -6.40
C HIS A 54 13.94 -4.50 -6.34
N THR A 55 14.44 -5.43 -5.52
CA THR A 55 13.83 -6.74 -5.28
C THR A 55 12.52 -6.64 -4.51
N LYS A 56 12.33 -5.55 -3.73
CA LYS A 56 11.10 -5.30 -2.99
C LYS A 56 10.05 -4.67 -3.89
N ILE A 57 8.86 -5.22 -3.79
CA ILE A 57 7.67 -4.81 -4.53
C ILE A 57 6.77 -4.00 -3.59
N ARG A 58 6.16 -2.93 -4.11
CA ARG A 58 5.21 -2.08 -3.36
C ARG A 58 4.01 -1.66 -4.22
N PRO A 59 2.86 -1.35 -3.60
CA PRO A 59 1.78 -0.68 -4.31
C PRO A 59 2.20 0.72 -4.75
N GLY A 60 1.94 1.04 -6.01
CA GLY A 60 2.18 2.36 -6.60
C GLY A 60 1.08 3.37 -6.27
N LYS A 61 1.27 4.62 -6.71
CA LYS A 61 0.25 5.66 -6.58
C LYS A 61 -0.93 5.46 -7.54
N GLY A 62 -0.64 5.07 -8.78
CA GLY A 62 -1.65 4.84 -9.82
C GLY A 62 -1.05 4.28 -11.12
N PHE A 63 -1.90 3.72 -11.96
CA PHE A 63 -1.59 3.17 -13.27
C PHE A 63 -1.15 4.28 -14.24
N SER A 64 -0.21 3.96 -15.11
CA SER A 64 0.22 4.86 -16.18
C SER A 64 -0.83 4.91 -17.28
N LEU A 65 -0.90 6.01 -18.03
CA LEU A 65 -1.80 6.13 -19.18
C LEU A 65 -1.56 5.05 -20.23
N ALA A 66 -0.31 4.57 -20.37
CA ALA A 66 0.01 3.48 -21.28
C ALA A 66 -0.63 2.16 -20.81
N GLU A 67 -0.53 1.85 -19.52
CA GLU A 67 -1.08 0.61 -18.94
C GLU A 67 -2.61 0.58 -19.03
N VAL A 68 -3.26 1.71 -18.72
CA VAL A 68 -4.73 1.86 -18.79
C VAL A 68 -5.23 1.76 -20.23
N LYS A 69 -4.47 2.26 -21.20
CA LYS A 69 -4.79 2.08 -22.63
C LYS A 69 -4.64 0.64 -23.07
N SER A 70 -3.58 -0.04 -22.61
CA SER A 70 -3.34 -1.47 -22.91
C SER A 70 -4.43 -2.38 -22.34
N SER A 71 -5.10 -1.99 -21.25
CA SER A 71 -6.26 -2.72 -20.71
C SER A 71 -7.58 -2.36 -21.39
N GLY A 72 -7.58 -1.49 -22.41
CA GLY A 72 -8.79 -1.08 -23.13
C GLY A 72 -9.68 -0.10 -22.39
N ILE A 73 -9.20 0.52 -21.31
CA ILE A 73 -9.99 1.46 -20.49
C ILE A 73 -9.61 2.91 -20.86
N ASN A 74 -10.61 3.79 -20.89
CA ASN A 74 -10.37 5.22 -21.04
C ASN A 74 -9.86 5.83 -19.72
N GLY A 75 -8.77 6.59 -19.77
CA GLY A 75 -8.14 7.15 -18.56
C GLY A 75 -9.04 8.04 -17.69
N ARG A 76 -10.07 8.68 -18.26
CA ARG A 76 -11.08 9.43 -17.50
C ARG A 76 -12.12 8.53 -16.83
N PHE A 77 -12.48 7.44 -17.50
CA PHE A 77 -13.43 6.46 -17.00
C PHE A 77 -12.83 5.61 -15.87
N ALA A 78 -11.52 5.35 -15.93
CA ALA A 78 -10.77 4.62 -14.90
C ALA A 78 -10.96 5.21 -13.48
N THR A 79 -10.95 6.54 -13.34
CA THR A 79 -11.16 7.20 -12.03
C THR A 79 -12.54 6.93 -11.46
N ILE A 80 -13.56 6.80 -12.31
CA ILE A 80 -14.96 6.56 -11.91
C ILE A 80 -15.13 5.12 -11.42
N ILE A 81 -14.48 4.15 -12.07
CA ILE A 81 -14.50 2.74 -11.69
C ILE A 81 -13.76 2.48 -10.36
N GLY A 82 -12.88 3.40 -9.95
CA GLY A 82 -12.04 3.23 -8.76
C GLY A 82 -10.63 2.72 -9.07
N ILE A 83 -10.14 2.94 -10.30
CA ILE A 83 -8.75 2.69 -10.68
C ILE A 83 -7.96 3.97 -10.48
N ALA A 84 -6.88 3.92 -9.69
CA ALA A 84 -6.03 5.08 -9.48
C ALA A 84 -5.16 5.35 -10.73
N VAL A 85 -5.22 6.54 -11.30
CA VAL A 85 -4.42 6.93 -12.47
C VAL A 85 -3.30 7.90 -12.06
N ASP A 86 -2.07 7.66 -12.55
CA ASP A 86 -0.93 8.57 -12.40
C ASP A 86 -0.39 8.98 -13.78
N ALA A 87 -0.86 10.12 -14.28
CA ALA A 87 -0.47 10.65 -15.58
C ALA A 87 1.00 11.06 -15.69
N ARG A 88 1.73 11.18 -14.56
CA ARG A 88 3.14 11.59 -14.55
C ARG A 88 4.09 10.42 -14.79
N ARG A 89 3.68 9.19 -14.47
CA ARG A 89 4.55 8.01 -14.56
C ARG A 89 4.67 7.56 -16.02
N ARG A 90 5.91 7.46 -16.51
CA ARG A 90 6.25 6.86 -17.80
C ARG A 90 7.07 5.60 -17.55
N ASN A 91 6.64 4.47 -18.12
CA ASN A 91 7.35 3.20 -17.97
C ASN A 91 8.41 3.09 -19.08
N LYS A 92 9.60 2.59 -18.71
CA LYS A 92 10.68 2.25 -19.65
C LYS A 92 10.79 0.73 -19.89
N LEU A 93 10.26 -0.07 -18.98
CA LEU A 93 10.38 -1.52 -18.97
C LEU A 93 9.09 -2.17 -19.47
N VAL A 94 9.21 -3.06 -20.45
CA VAL A 94 8.07 -3.78 -21.07
C VAL A 94 7.42 -4.75 -20.10
N GLU A 95 8.22 -5.49 -19.33
CA GLU A 95 7.72 -6.46 -18.34
C GLU A 95 6.77 -5.82 -17.32
N SER A 96 7.14 -4.64 -16.84
CA SER A 96 6.33 -3.87 -15.87
C SER A 96 5.00 -3.40 -16.44
N LEU A 97 4.97 -3.13 -17.75
CA LEU A 97 3.75 -2.76 -18.46
C LEU A 97 2.84 -3.98 -18.57
N GLN A 98 3.36 -5.10 -19.05
CA GLN A 98 2.58 -6.35 -19.18
C GLN A 98 1.95 -6.79 -17.85
N THR A 99 2.74 -6.79 -16.78
CA THR A 99 2.31 -7.25 -15.45
C THR A 99 1.23 -6.34 -14.86
N ASN A 100 1.27 -5.03 -15.15
CA ASN A 100 0.30 -4.08 -14.63
C ASN A 100 -0.92 -3.90 -15.53
N SER A 101 -0.81 -4.19 -16.83
CA SER A 101 -1.93 -4.15 -17.78
C SER A 101 -2.94 -5.29 -17.56
N GLN A 102 -2.54 -6.40 -16.93
CA GLN A 102 -3.42 -7.53 -16.60
C GLN A 102 -4.17 -7.37 -15.26
N ARG A 103 -3.87 -6.31 -14.49
CA ARG A 103 -4.48 -6.07 -13.18
C ARG A 103 -5.84 -5.36 -13.20
N PRO A 104 -6.04 -4.30 -14.00
CA PRO A 104 -7.35 -3.64 -14.09
C PRO A 104 -8.37 -4.44 -14.90
#